data_AF-A0A7Z9JEA7-F1
#
_entry.id   AF-A0A7Z9JEA7-F1
#
_cell.length_a   1.000
_cell.length_b   1.000
_cell.length_c   1.000
_cell.angle_alpha   90.00
_cell.angle_beta   90.00
_cell.angle_gamma   90.00
#
_symmetry.space_group_name_H-M   'P 1'
#
loop_
_entity.id
_entity.type
_entity.pdbx_description
1 polymer ?
#
loop_
_entity_poly.entity_id
_entity_poly.type
_entity_poly.pdbx_seq_one_letter_code
_entity_poly.pdbx_strand_id
1 'polypeptide(L)'
;MANYDCSRWHNLYGGFMMRRGFSAVELLVSMAISTVLLTGLCAAIQASVDAYSRSTADGVNRLTSRLLVERIALLVRTGVTFGPMPSSATINELESDVLELTTPSGQQITITWDSVTETLEMDVDGTSSTVLGGVTQLSGGVPITPFLLQFENGVTLQRVTINLA
;
A
#
# COMPACT_ATOMS: atom_id res chain seq x y z
N MET A 1 2.82 46.23 92.57
CA MET A 1 1.92 45.35 91.79
C MET A 1 1.87 45.91 90.38
N ALA A 2 2.55 45.27 89.43
CA ALA A 2 2.74 45.77 88.08
C ALA A 2 1.63 45.23 87.15
N ASN A 3 1.09 46.14 86.34
CA ASN A 3 0.08 45.89 85.31
C ASN A 3 0.59 44.94 84.23
N TYR A 4 -0.22 43.97 83.84
CA TYR A 4 -0.01 43.15 82.65
C TYR A 4 -0.51 43.94 81.43
N ASP A 5 0.42 44.45 80.63
CA ASP A 5 0.12 45.06 79.33
C ASP A 5 0.07 43.96 78.26
N CYS A 6 -1.15 43.62 77.85
CA CYS A 6 -1.44 42.68 76.79
C CYS A 6 -1.56 43.45 75.46
N SER A 7 -0.42 43.80 74.85
CA SER A 7 -0.39 44.52 73.57
C SER A 7 0.84 44.17 72.73
N ARG A 8 1.07 42.88 72.44
CA ARG A 8 2.18 42.50 71.55
C ARG A 8 2.01 41.23 70.74
N TRP A 9 0.84 41.00 70.13
CA TRP A 9 0.71 39.93 69.12
C TRP A 9 -0.28 40.31 68.04
N HIS A 10 0.06 41.29 67.21
CA HIS A 10 -0.57 41.46 65.91
C HIS A 10 0.52 41.81 64.89
N ASN A 11 0.50 41.07 63.77
CA ASN A 11 1.08 41.44 62.49
C ASN A 11 2.57 41.11 62.25
N LEU A 12 2.81 39.86 61.88
CA LEU A 12 3.62 39.59 60.68
C LEU A 12 2.76 38.76 59.72
N TYR A 13 1.90 39.48 59.01
CA TYR A 13 1.23 39.06 57.78
C TYR A 13 2.23 38.27 56.93
N GLY A 14 1.94 37.01 56.60
CA GLY A 14 1.07 36.80 55.45
C GLY A 14 1.71 37.46 54.23
N GLY A 15 2.88 36.96 53.81
CA GLY A 15 3.47 37.32 52.53
C GLY A 15 2.47 36.95 51.46
N PHE A 16 1.70 37.94 50.99
CA PHE A 16 0.93 37.82 49.77
C PHE A 16 1.94 37.54 48.66
N MET A 17 2.05 36.26 48.26
CA MET A 17 2.47 35.93 46.92
C MET A 17 1.51 36.68 46.01
N MET A 18 1.94 37.84 45.49
CA MET A 18 1.24 38.50 44.42
C MET A 18 1.14 37.52 43.26
N ARG A 19 -0.03 36.91 43.08
CA ARG A 19 -0.41 36.30 41.81
C ARG A 19 -0.44 37.44 40.80
N ARG A 20 0.68 37.66 40.10
CA ARG A 20 0.73 38.51 38.92
C ARG A 20 -0.05 37.79 37.81
N GLY A 21 -1.19 38.35 37.42
CA GLY A 21 -1.94 37.87 36.26
C GLY A 21 -1.14 38.11 34.98
N PHE A 22 -1.34 37.25 33.98
CA PHE A 22 -0.76 37.41 32.65
C PHE A 22 -1.25 38.72 32.01
N SER A 23 -0.35 39.45 31.37
CA SER A 23 -0.70 40.65 30.61
C SER A 23 -1.35 40.29 29.27
N ALA A 24 -2.18 41.20 28.73
CA ALA A 24 -2.84 41.00 27.44
C ALA A 24 -1.85 40.75 26.30
N VAL A 25 -0.67 41.38 26.33
CA VAL A 25 0.40 41.18 25.34
C VAL A 25 0.97 39.77 25.43
N GLU A 26 1.24 39.26 26.63
CA GLU A 26 1.76 37.90 26.82
C GLU A 26 0.74 36.82 26.38
N LEU A 27 -0.56 37.05 26.56
CA LEU A 27 -1.61 36.16 26.04
C LEU A 27 -1.71 36.18 24.51
N LEU A 28 -1.55 37.35 23.89
CA LEU A 28 -1.55 37.44 22.42
C LEU A 28 -0.33 36.74 21.82
N VAL A 29 0.84 36.89 22.45
CA VAL A 29 2.07 36.20 22.03
C VAL A 29 1.92 34.68 22.19
N SER A 30 1.39 34.19 23.32
CA SER A 30 1.19 32.75 23.52
C SER A 30 0.16 32.15 22.57
N MET A 31 -0.92 32.88 22.27
CA MET A 31 -1.92 32.47 21.29
C MET A 31 -1.35 32.47 19.86
N ALA A 32 -0.56 33.47 19.50
CA ALA A 32 0.12 33.54 18.20
C ALA A 32 1.09 32.36 18.01
N ILE A 33 1.92 32.07 19.01
CA ILE A 33 2.83 30.92 18.98
C ILE A 33 2.04 29.60 18.87
N SER A 34 0.99 29.44 19.68
CA SER A 34 0.17 28.21 19.68
C SER A 34 -0.52 27.97 18.34
N THR A 35 -1.06 29.01 17.71
CA THR A 35 -1.72 28.90 16.39
C THR A 35 -0.73 28.55 15.28
N VAL A 36 0.46 29.15 15.28
CA VAL A 36 1.52 28.81 14.31
C VAL A 36 1.97 27.37 14.48
N LEU A 37 2.22 26.92 15.71
CA LEU A 37 2.60 25.54 16.01
C LEU A 37 1.50 24.54 15.63
N LEU A 38 0.25 24.84 15.97
CA LEU A 38 -0.89 23.99 15.64
C LEU A 38 -1.09 23.89 14.13
N THR A 39 -0.95 25.00 13.41
CA THR A 39 -1.05 25.02 11.93
C THR A 39 0.05 24.18 11.31
N GLY A 40 1.29 24.32 11.78
CA GLY A 40 2.42 23.50 11.32
C GLY A 40 2.22 22.01 11.61
N LEU A 41 1.69 21.67 12.78
CA LEU A 41 1.38 20.29 13.16
C LEU A 41 0.29 19.68 12.26
N CYS A 42 -0.79 20.41 12.00
CA CYS A 42 -1.85 19.93 11.10
C CYS A 42 -1.31 19.63 9.69
N ALA A 43 -0.46 20.50 9.14
CA ALA A 43 0.18 20.27 7.85
C ALA A 43 1.12 19.04 7.87
N ALA A 44 1.89 18.88 8.94
CA ALA A 44 2.77 17.72 9.11
C ALA A 44 1.99 16.40 9.22
N ILE A 45 0.84 16.39 9.90
CA ILE A 45 -0.01 15.20 10.02
C ILE A 45 -0.62 14.85 8.65
N GLN A 46 -1.13 15.82 7.90
CA GLN A 46 -1.66 15.59 6.55
C GLN A 46 -0.60 14.96 5.64
N ALA A 47 0.59 15.54 5.59
CA ALA A 47 1.70 14.98 4.82
C ALA A 47 2.06 13.54 5.26
N SER A 48 2.00 13.26 6.57
CA SER A 48 2.30 11.92 7.10
C SER A 48 1.23 10.89 6.73
N VAL A 49 -0.05 11.26 6.75
CA VAL A 49 -1.16 10.38 6.34
C VAL A 49 -1.09 10.12 4.83
N ASP A 50 -0.83 11.15 4.03
CA ASP A 50 -0.67 11.00 2.59
C ASP A 50 0.49 10.06 2.25
N ALA A 51 1.65 10.27 2.87
CA ALA A 51 2.82 9.42 2.68
C ALA A 51 2.56 7.97 3.14
N TYR A 52 1.89 7.78 4.28
CA TYR A 52 1.52 6.45 4.77
C TYR A 52 0.56 5.74 3.80
N SER A 53 -0.47 6.44 3.31
CA SER A 53 -1.45 5.85 2.39
C SER A 53 -0.79 5.33 1.10
N ARG A 54 0.14 6.10 0.53
CA ARG A 54 0.93 5.68 -0.65
C ARG A 54 1.83 4.50 -0.32
N SER A 55 2.60 4.58 0.77
CA SER A 55 3.49 3.48 1.17
C SER A 55 2.74 2.18 1.48
N THR A 56 1.55 2.27 2.06
CA THR A 56 0.72 1.09 2.33
C THR A 56 0.16 0.51 1.03
N ALA A 57 -0.31 1.34 0.10
CA ALA A 57 -0.77 0.87 -1.21
C ALA A 57 0.35 0.14 -1.98
N ASP A 58 1.55 0.74 -2.04
CA ASP A 58 2.72 0.15 -2.69
C ASP A 58 3.15 -1.16 -1.99
N GLY A 59 3.12 -1.16 -0.65
CA GLY A 59 3.47 -2.33 0.16
C GLY A 59 2.51 -3.50 -0.05
N VAL A 60 1.20 -3.23 -0.09
CA VAL A 60 0.17 -4.24 -0.35
C VAL A 60 0.32 -4.79 -1.77
N ASN A 61 0.48 -3.92 -2.77
CA ASN A 61 0.65 -4.36 -4.17
C ASN A 61 1.86 -5.27 -4.34
N ARG A 62 2.99 -4.95 -3.70
CA ARG A 62 4.21 -5.76 -3.76
C ARG A 62 4.04 -7.14 -3.12
N LEU A 63 3.36 -7.21 -1.98
CA LEU A 63 3.09 -8.47 -1.28
C LEU A 63 2.09 -9.32 -2.06
N THR A 64 1.02 -8.72 -2.57
CA THR A 64 0.01 -9.39 -3.39
C THR A 64 0.63 -9.92 -4.68
N SER A 65 1.44 -9.12 -5.38
CA SER A 65 2.18 -9.55 -6.58
C SER A 65 3.05 -10.79 -6.30
N ARG A 66 3.83 -10.78 -5.22
CA ARG A 66 4.65 -11.94 -4.83
C ARG A 66 3.79 -13.17 -4.52
N LEU A 67 2.72 -13.01 -3.75
CA LEU A 67 1.79 -14.09 -3.43
C LEU A 67 1.17 -14.67 -4.70
N LEU A 68 0.83 -13.83 -5.67
CA LEU A 68 0.26 -14.27 -6.95
C LEU A 68 1.26 -15.06 -7.77
N VAL A 69 2.49 -14.59 -7.91
CA VAL A 69 3.53 -15.35 -8.62
C VAL A 69 3.76 -16.70 -7.94
N GLU A 70 3.81 -16.75 -6.61
CA GLU A 70 3.95 -18.00 -5.86
C GLU A 70 2.75 -18.95 -6.08
N ARG A 71 1.51 -18.43 -6.09
CA ARG A 71 0.31 -19.24 -6.36
C ARG A 71 0.23 -19.70 -7.82
N ILE A 72 0.56 -18.85 -8.78
CA ILE A 72 0.59 -19.22 -10.21
C ILE A 72 1.68 -20.28 -10.44
N ALA A 73 2.85 -20.17 -9.83
CA ALA A 73 3.88 -21.19 -9.91
C ALA A 73 3.41 -22.55 -9.40
N LEU A 74 2.59 -22.58 -8.33
CA LEU A 74 1.94 -23.81 -7.86
C LEU A 74 0.91 -24.34 -8.87
N LEU A 75 0.08 -23.46 -9.46
CA LEU A 75 -0.89 -23.84 -10.48
C LEU A 75 -0.21 -24.36 -11.76
N VAL A 76 0.90 -23.77 -12.18
CA VAL A 76 1.71 -24.27 -13.30
C VAL A 76 2.36 -25.61 -12.97
N ARG A 77 2.72 -25.84 -11.70
CA ARG A 77 3.31 -27.09 -11.27
C ARG A 77 2.30 -28.25 -11.20
N THR A 78 1.05 -27.97 -10.81
CA THR A 78 0.02 -29.01 -10.66
C THR A 78 -0.96 -29.06 -11.82
N GLY A 79 -0.96 -28.06 -12.70
CA GLY A 79 -1.85 -27.98 -13.85
C GLY A 79 -1.64 -29.13 -14.84
N VAL A 80 -2.71 -29.44 -15.57
CA VAL A 80 -2.75 -30.54 -16.53
C VAL A 80 -2.60 -30.04 -17.96
N THR A 81 -3.30 -28.95 -18.29
CA THR A 81 -3.25 -28.31 -19.60
C THR A 81 -2.96 -26.83 -19.45
N PHE A 82 -2.21 -26.29 -20.40
CA PHE A 82 -1.80 -24.89 -20.42
C PHE A 82 -2.09 -24.25 -21.77
N GLY A 83 -2.37 -22.97 -21.74
CA GLY A 83 -2.59 -22.15 -22.92
C GLY A 83 -2.21 -20.68 -22.68
N PRO A 84 -2.28 -19.84 -23.74
CA PRO A 84 -2.67 -20.21 -25.10
C PRO A 84 -1.61 -21.07 -25.80
N MET A 85 -2.06 -21.97 -26.68
CA MET A 85 -1.14 -22.77 -27.50
C MET A 85 -0.58 -21.93 -28.65
N PRO A 86 0.70 -22.13 -29.03
CA PRO A 86 1.26 -21.44 -30.17
C PRO A 86 0.54 -21.85 -31.47
N SER A 87 0.46 -20.93 -32.43
CA SER A 87 -0.17 -21.17 -33.74
C SER A 87 0.56 -22.22 -34.61
N SER A 88 1.79 -22.58 -34.23
CA SER A 88 2.61 -23.60 -34.89
C SER A 88 3.52 -24.31 -33.88
N ALA A 89 3.73 -25.61 -34.06
CA ALA A 89 4.61 -26.44 -33.23
C ALA A 89 6.11 -26.04 -33.28
N THR A 90 6.49 -25.18 -34.23
CA THR A 90 7.87 -24.66 -34.36
C THR A 90 8.14 -23.47 -33.44
N ILE A 91 7.08 -22.87 -32.87
CA ILE A 91 7.19 -21.72 -32.00
C ILE A 91 7.37 -22.23 -30.56
N ASN A 92 8.54 -21.93 -29.99
CA ASN A 92 8.88 -22.35 -28.63
C ASN A 92 8.67 -21.24 -27.60
N GLU A 93 8.42 -20.00 -28.03
CA GLU A 93 8.19 -18.87 -27.14
C GLU A 93 6.93 -18.11 -27.59
N LEU A 94 6.02 -17.86 -26.65
CA LEU A 94 4.78 -17.15 -26.90
C LEU A 94 4.60 -16.05 -25.85
N GLU A 95 4.57 -14.82 -26.34
CA GLU A 95 4.15 -13.65 -25.58
C GLU A 95 2.63 -13.56 -25.60
N SER A 96 2.02 -13.36 -24.43
CA SER A 96 0.56 -13.36 -24.29
C SER A 96 0.11 -12.47 -23.14
N ASP A 97 -1.05 -11.84 -23.32
CA ASP A 97 -1.77 -11.12 -22.26
C ASP A 97 -2.62 -12.06 -21.39
N VAL A 98 -2.75 -13.32 -21.82
CA VAL A 98 -3.57 -14.33 -21.17
C VAL A 98 -2.73 -15.56 -20.83
N LEU A 99 -2.93 -16.09 -19.64
CA LEU A 99 -2.44 -17.40 -19.21
C LEU A 99 -3.64 -18.28 -18.86
N GLU A 100 -3.81 -19.36 -19.60
CA GLU A 100 -4.88 -20.35 -19.38
C GLU A 100 -4.30 -21.62 -18.77
N LEU A 101 -4.98 -22.16 -17.77
CA LEU A 101 -4.62 -23.45 -17.18
C LEU A 101 -5.83 -24.22 -16.69
N THR A 102 -5.74 -25.55 -16.76
CA THR A 102 -6.74 -26.44 -16.16
C THR A 102 -6.11 -27.22 -15.04
N THR A 103 -6.73 -27.19 -13.87
CA THR A 103 -6.26 -27.91 -12.69
C THR A 103 -6.61 -29.41 -12.78
N PRO A 104 -5.98 -30.28 -11.97
CA PRO A 104 -6.31 -31.71 -11.94
C PRO A 104 -7.76 -32.03 -11.56
N SER A 105 -8.43 -31.11 -10.86
CA SER A 105 -9.86 -31.24 -10.52
C SER A 105 -10.79 -30.85 -11.68
N GLY A 106 -10.26 -30.42 -12.82
CA GLY A 106 -11.01 -30.02 -14.01
C GLY A 106 -11.48 -28.57 -14.00
N GLN A 107 -11.01 -27.75 -13.06
CA GLN A 107 -11.35 -26.32 -12.99
C GLN A 107 -10.48 -25.53 -13.98
N GLN A 108 -11.13 -24.66 -14.75
CA GLN A 108 -10.48 -23.77 -15.70
C GLN A 108 -10.13 -22.45 -15.01
N ILE A 109 -8.87 -22.05 -15.11
CA ILE A 109 -8.37 -20.79 -14.57
C ILE A 109 -7.79 -20.01 -15.74
N THR A 110 -8.27 -18.78 -15.93
CA THR A 110 -7.79 -17.86 -16.95
C THR A 110 -7.31 -16.59 -16.27
N ILE A 111 -6.05 -16.24 -16.49
CA ILE A 111 -5.46 -15.02 -15.96
C ILE A 111 -5.27 -14.06 -17.13
N THR A 112 -5.89 -12.90 -17.07
CA THR A 112 -5.85 -11.90 -18.14
C THR A 112 -5.26 -10.61 -17.62
N TRP A 113 -4.32 -10.04 -18.36
CA TRP A 113 -3.86 -8.68 -18.14
C TRP A 113 -4.57 -7.72 -19.09
N ASP A 114 -5.10 -6.65 -18.53
CA ASP A 114 -5.70 -5.56 -19.29
C ASP A 114 -4.77 -4.35 -19.23
N SER A 115 -4.20 -4.01 -20.39
CA SER A 115 -3.30 -2.87 -20.56
C SER A 115 -3.99 -1.51 -20.44
N VAL A 116 -5.31 -1.44 -20.59
CA VAL A 116 -6.09 -0.19 -20.51
C VAL A 116 -6.40 0.14 -19.06
N THR A 117 -6.84 -0.86 -18.30
CA THR A 117 -7.16 -0.69 -16.88
C THR A 117 -5.95 -0.92 -15.96
N GLU A 118 -4.83 -1.40 -16.51
CA GLU A 118 -3.62 -1.77 -15.77
C GLU A 118 -3.91 -2.79 -14.66
N THR A 119 -4.84 -3.71 -14.93
CA THR A 119 -5.26 -4.72 -13.97
C THR A 119 -4.97 -6.13 -14.47
N LEU A 120 -4.81 -7.02 -13.49
CA LEU A 120 -4.67 -8.45 -13.70
C LEU A 120 -5.92 -9.11 -13.12
N GLU A 121 -6.70 -9.70 -13.99
CA GLU A 121 -7.94 -10.40 -13.68
C GLU A 121 -7.69 -11.91 -13.68
N MET A 122 -8.36 -12.61 -12.77
CA MET A 122 -8.39 -14.06 -12.74
C MET A 122 -9.84 -14.50 -12.81
N ASP A 123 -10.13 -15.25 -13.85
CA ASP A 123 -11.36 -15.99 -14.02
C ASP A 123 -11.15 -17.43 -13.55
N VAL A 124 -12.09 -17.89 -12.73
CA VAL A 124 -12.15 -19.28 -12.27
C VAL A 124 -13.54 -19.82 -12.62
N ASP A 125 -13.59 -20.76 -13.56
CA ASP A 125 -14.83 -21.38 -14.07
C ASP A 125 -15.92 -20.36 -14.48
N GLY A 126 -15.53 -19.25 -15.12
CA GLY A 126 -16.42 -18.17 -15.58
C GLY A 126 -16.71 -17.09 -14.54
N THR A 127 -16.05 -17.14 -13.38
CA THR A 127 -16.14 -16.09 -12.35
C THR A 127 -14.88 -15.25 -12.35
N SER A 128 -14.94 -14.07 -12.96
CA SER A 128 -13.82 -13.11 -12.99
C SER A 128 -13.74 -12.27 -11.71
N SER A 129 -12.50 -12.07 -11.23
CA SER A 129 -12.17 -11.13 -10.16
C SER A 129 -10.85 -10.43 -10.47
N THR A 130 -10.78 -9.13 -10.21
CA THR A 130 -9.52 -8.39 -10.22
C THR A 130 -8.64 -8.87 -9.07
N VAL A 131 -7.40 -9.25 -9.38
CA VAL A 131 -6.46 -9.81 -8.40
C VAL A 131 -5.32 -8.86 -8.08
N LEU A 132 -4.94 -8.03 -9.04
CA LEU A 132 -3.93 -6.99 -8.86
C LEU A 132 -4.27 -5.78 -9.75
N GLY A 133 -4.07 -4.57 -9.22
CA GLY A 133 -4.18 -3.33 -9.98
C GLY A 133 -2.85 -2.58 -10.01
N GLY A 134 -2.68 -1.70 -11.00
CA GLY A 134 -1.45 -0.95 -11.22
C GLY A 134 -0.33 -1.79 -11.83
N VAL A 135 -0.68 -2.84 -12.58
CA VAL A 135 0.29 -3.66 -13.31
C VAL A 135 0.61 -2.93 -14.62
N THR A 136 1.69 -2.16 -14.59
CA THR A 136 2.23 -1.46 -15.76
C THR A 136 3.45 -2.21 -16.27
N GLN A 137 3.45 -2.56 -17.55
CA GLN A 137 4.61 -3.16 -18.19
C GLN A 137 4.96 -2.33 -19.41
N LEU A 138 6.07 -1.60 -19.34
CA LEU A 138 6.48 -0.67 -20.40
C LEU A 138 7.91 -0.97 -20.82
N SER A 139 8.15 -1.15 -22.12
CA SER A 139 9.49 -1.03 -22.71
C SER A 139 9.48 0.03 -23.79
N GLY A 140 10.34 1.03 -23.63
CA GLY A 140 10.39 2.17 -24.56
C GLY A 140 9.08 2.98 -24.62
N GLY A 141 8.24 2.90 -23.59
CA GLY A 141 6.93 3.58 -23.54
C GLY A 141 5.80 2.81 -24.24
N VAL A 142 6.05 1.59 -24.73
CA VAL A 142 5.04 0.70 -25.31
C VAL A 142 4.67 -0.38 -24.28
N PRO A 143 3.36 -0.64 -24.07
CA PRO A 143 2.92 -1.75 -23.24
C PRO A 143 3.46 -3.09 -23.77
N ILE A 144 4.04 -3.92 -22.90
CA ILE A 144 4.42 -5.29 -23.25
C ILE A 144 3.49 -6.26 -22.52
N THR A 145 3.29 -7.43 -23.09
CA THR A 145 2.53 -8.52 -22.51
C THR A 145 3.29 -9.15 -21.32
N PRO A 146 2.66 -9.36 -20.15
CA PRO A 146 3.36 -9.78 -18.94
C PRO A 146 3.74 -11.25 -18.89
N PHE A 147 3.14 -12.10 -19.74
CA PHE A 147 3.38 -13.53 -19.75
C PHE A 147 4.24 -13.93 -20.96
N LEU A 148 5.34 -14.61 -20.67
CA LEU A 148 6.14 -15.31 -21.66
C LEU A 148 6.07 -16.81 -21.36
N LEU A 149 5.47 -17.55 -22.28
CA LEU A 149 5.28 -18.99 -22.22
C LEU A 149 6.34 -19.67 -23.09
N GLN A 150 7.13 -20.56 -22.51
CA GLN A 150 8.09 -21.37 -23.26
C GLN A 150 7.55 -22.79 -23.40
N PHE A 151 7.34 -23.20 -24.64
CA PHE A 151 6.91 -24.54 -25.01
C PHE A 151 8.07 -25.34 -25.58
N GLU A 152 8.07 -26.64 -25.31
CA GLU A 152 8.89 -27.62 -26.01
C GLU A 152 8.06 -28.26 -27.12
N ASN A 153 8.59 -28.16 -28.35
CA ASN A 153 7.94 -28.62 -29.59
C ASN A 153 6.51 -28.07 -29.79
N GLY A 154 6.21 -26.91 -29.19
CA GLY A 154 4.90 -26.27 -29.22
C GLY A 154 3.76 -27.03 -28.56
N VAL A 155 4.04 -28.03 -27.70
CA VAL A 155 3.00 -28.86 -27.04
C VAL A 155 3.14 -28.93 -25.52
N THR A 156 4.37 -28.95 -25.00
CA THR A 156 4.61 -29.07 -23.56
C THR A 156 5.12 -27.75 -23.00
N LEU A 157 4.39 -27.14 -22.06
CA LEU A 157 4.85 -25.93 -21.38
C LEU A 157 6.02 -26.28 -20.45
N GLN A 158 7.19 -25.71 -20.69
CA GLN A 158 8.38 -25.92 -19.86
C GLN A 158 8.61 -24.80 -18.84
N ARG A 159 8.33 -23.55 -19.22
CA ARG A 159 8.58 -22.39 -18.38
C ARG A 159 7.52 -21.34 -18.60
N VAL A 160 7.11 -20.69 -17.51
CA VAL A 160 6.36 -19.44 -17.53
C VAL A 160 7.23 -18.38 -16.89
N THR A 161 7.47 -17.30 -17.60
CA THR A 161 8.05 -16.08 -17.05
C THR A 161 6.94 -15.06 -16.92
N ILE A 162 6.76 -14.54 -15.70
CA ILE A 162 5.77 -13.53 -15.39
C ILE A 162 6.54 -12.30 -14.95
N ASN A 163 6.34 -11.18 -15.61
CA ASN A 163 6.94 -9.92 -15.22
C ASN A 163 5.84 -8.92 -14.82
N LEU A 164 5.76 -8.62 -13.53
CA LEU A 164 4.72 -7.79 -12.90
C LEU A 164 5.29 -6.48 -12.30
N ALA A 165 6.43 -6.00 -12.82
CA ALA A 165 7.18 -4.89 -12.24
C ALA A 165 7.67 -3.89 -13.29
#